data_AF-A0A6N9PBU7-F1
#
_entry.id   AF-A0A6N9PBU7-F1
#
_cell.length_a   1.000
_cell.length_b   1.000
_cell.length_c   1.000
_cell.angle_alpha   90.00
_cell.angle_beta   90.00
_cell.angle_gamma   90.00
#
_symmetry.space_group_name_H-M   'P 1'
#
loop_
_entity.id
_entity.type
_entity.pdbx_description
1 polymer ?
#
loop_
_entity_poly.entity_id
_entity_poly.type
_entity_poly.pdbx_seq_one_letter_code
_entity_poly.pdbx_strand_id
1 'polypeptide(L)' 'MKEIPGEKLVFLDESGVNTNLIRRYGRSVGKTRVVDHAPFSTPKSTTVLSAIRQDGQFACMTFEGGTTKERFK' A
#
# COMPACT_ATOMS: atom_id res chain seq x y z
N MET A 1 -11.99 8.75 -33.39
CA MET A 1 -11.88 8.62 -31.92
C MET A 1 -12.57 9.82 -31.31
N LYS A 2 -13.35 9.66 -30.24
CA LYS A 2 -14.02 10.79 -29.59
C LYS A 2 -13.06 11.36 -28.54
N GLU A 3 -12.75 12.65 -28.61
CA GLU A 3 -11.96 13.30 -27.56
C GLU A 3 -12.78 13.40 -26.28
N ILE A 4 -12.18 12.99 -25.17
CA ILE A 4 -12.72 13.13 -23.83
C ILE A 4 -11.89 14.19 -23.13
N PRO A 5 -12.49 15.30 -22.65
CA PRO A 5 -11.77 16.29 -21.86
C PRO A 5 -11.11 15.67 -20.63
N GLY A 6 -9.85 16.03 -20.37
CA GLY A 6 -9.06 15.47 -19.27
C GLY A 6 -9.70 15.69 -17.89
N GLU A 7 -10.43 16.79 -17.74
CA GLU A 7 -11.15 17.17 -16.52
C GLU A 7 -12.31 16.22 -16.19
N LYS A 8 -12.77 15.43 -17.17
CA LYS A 8 -13.80 14.40 -16.96
C LYS A 8 -13.20 13.04 -16.61
N LEU A 9 -11.88 12.89 -16.62
CA LEU A 9 -11.21 11.65 -16.29
C LEU A 9 -10.98 11.54 -14.79
N VAL A 10 -11.15 10.33 -14.27
CA VAL A 10 -10.78 9.94 -12.92
C VAL A 10 -9.86 8.73 -13.05
N PHE A 11 -8.66 8.84 -12.48
CA PHE A 11 -7.68 7.76 -12.48
C PHE A 11 -7.80 7.01 -11.15
N LEU A 12 -8.17 5.74 -11.23
CA LEU A 12 -8.34 4.86 -10.08
C LEU A 12 -7.29 3.76 -10.12
N ASP A 13 -6.60 3.55 -9.02
CA ASP A 13 -5.62 2.47 -8.90
C ASP A 13 -5.56 1.89 -7.47
N GLU A 14 -4.99 0.69 -7.36
CA GLU A 14 -4.83 -0.06 -6.13
C GLU A 14 -3.35 -0.25 -5.78
N SER A 15 -3.00 -0.07 -4.50
CA SER A 15 -1.70 -0.43 -3.97
C SER A 15 -1.82 -1.36 -2.75
N GLY A 16 -1.14 -2.51 -2.81
CA GLY A 16 -1.01 -3.42 -1.67
C GLY A 16 0.16 -3.00 -0.77
N VAL A 17 -0.14 -2.62 0.46
CA VAL A 17 0.86 -2.27 1.48
C VAL A 17 1.09 -3.48 2.38
N ASN A 18 2.34 -3.95 2.42
CA ASN A 18 2.77 -5.02 3.30
C ASN A 18 3.58 -4.45 4.48
N THR A 19 3.20 -4.79 5.71
CA THR A 19 3.91 -4.39 6.93
C THR A 19 5.01 -5.39 7.34
N ASN A 20 5.51 -6.19 6.39
CA ASN A 20 6.68 -7.05 6.55
C ASN A 20 7.92 -6.18 6.76
N LEU A 21 8.06 -5.71 7.98
CA LEU A 21 9.20 -4.94 8.43
C LEU A 21 10.24 -5.93 8.97
N ILE A 22 11.36 -6.02 8.26
CA ILE A 22 12.60 -6.50 8.87
C ILE A 22 13.10 -5.35 9.75
N ARG A 23 13.55 -5.63 10.97
CA ARG A 23 14.22 -4.62 11.81
C ARG A 23 15.37 -4.01 11.01
N ARG A 24 15.31 -2.70 10.75
CA ARG A 24 16.35 -1.98 9.99
C ARG A 24 17.70 -1.98 10.73
N TYR A 25 17.67 -2.00 12.05
CA TYR A 25 18.87 -2.03 12.90
C TYR A 25 18.68 -3.00 14.06
N GLY A 26 19.78 -3.61 14.49
CA GLY A 26 19.86 -4.37 15.73
C GLY A 26 21.03 -3.88 16.58
N ARG A 27 20.95 -4.06 17.89
CA ARG A 27 22.00 -3.66 18.84
C ARG A 27 22.44 -4.87 19.67
N SER A 28 23.75 -5.10 19.72
CA SER A 28 24.39 -6.08 20.59
C SER A 28 25.19 -5.39 21.68
N VAL A 29 25.51 -6.13 22.74
CA VAL A 29 26.46 -5.68 23.76
C VAL A 29 27.89 -5.90 23.23
N GLY A 30 28.72 -4.86 23.31
CA GLY A 30 30.12 -4.90 22.87
C GLY A 30 30.31 -4.90 21.35
N LYS A 31 31.41 -5.51 20.87
CA LYS A 31 31.77 -5.62 19.44
C LYS A 31 31.26 -6.92 18.79
N THR A 32 30.16 -7.46 19.29
CA THR A 32 29.62 -8.75 18.82
C THR A 32 28.65 -8.56 17.67
N ARG A 33 28.59 -9.53 16.75
CA ARG A 33 27.64 -9.48 15.62
C ARG A 33 26.21 -9.65 16.13
N VAL A 34 25.30 -8.79 15.67
CA VAL A 34 23.86 -9.00 15.88
C VAL A 34 23.38 -10.02 14.85
N VAL A 35 22.88 -11.15 15.35
CA VAL A 35 22.23 -12.18 14.53
C VAL A 35 20.77 -12.21 14.96
N ASP A 36 19.87 -11.99 14.01
CA ASP A 36 18.43 -12.07 14.22
C ASP A 36 17.80 -12.73 12.99
N HIS A 37 16.68 -13.41 13.18
CA HIS A 37 15.89 -13.93 12.07
C HIS A 37 14.98 -12.81 11.55
N ALA A 38 14.77 -12.74 10.24
CA ALA A 38 13.66 -11.94 9.72
C ALA A 38 12.38 -12.54 10.30
N PRO A 39 11.55 -11.77 11.04
CA PRO A 39 10.29 -12.29 11.53
C PRO A 39 9.46 -12.69 10.30
N PHE A 40 9.22 -14.00 10.15
CA PHE A 40 8.32 -14.52 9.13
C PHE A 40 6.89 -14.33 9.61
N SER A 41 6.45 -13.07 9.66
CA SER A 41 5.04 -12.75 9.76
C SER A 41 4.47 -12.72 8.35
N THR A 42 3.33 -13.36 8.12
CA THR A 42 2.49 -13.15 6.93
C THR A 42 1.25 -12.34 7.35
N PRO A 43 1.41 -11.08 7.81
CA PRO A 43 0.26 -10.22 8.09
C PRO A 43 -0.54 -10.05 6.79
N LYS A 44 -1.85 -9.90 6.93
CA LYS A 44 -2.70 -9.59 5.77
C LYS A 44 -2.22 -8.27 5.16
N SER A 45 -2.06 -8.24 3.85
CA SER A 45 -1.77 -7.00 3.13
C SER A 45 -2.88 -5.98 3.41
N THR A 46 -2.51 -4.71 3.56
CA THR A 46 -3.48 -3.61 3.61
C THR A 46 -3.58 -3.03 2.20
N THR A 47 -4.75 -3.10 1.59
CA THR A 47 -5.00 -2.47 0.30
C THR A 47 -5.35 -0.99 0.50
N VAL A 48 -4.71 -0.15 -0.31
CA VAL A 48 -5.05 1.27 -0.51
C VAL A 48 -5.71 1.37 -1.89
N LEU A 49 -6.98 1.74 -1.94
CA LEU A 49 -7.68 2.08 -3.18
C LEU A 49 -7.77 3.60 -3.27
N SER A 50 -7.30 4.20 -4.36
CA SER A 50 -7.27 5.66 -4.51
C SER A 50 -7.68 6.12 -5.90
N ALA A 51 -8.41 7.23 -5.94
CA ALA A 51 -8.83 7.93 -7.15
C ALA A 51 -8.24 9.34 -7.15
N ILE A 52 -7.73 9.79 -8.29
CA ILE A 52 -7.21 11.16 -8.50
C ILE A 52 -7.78 11.80 -9.76
N ARG A 53 -7.89 13.12 -9.76
CA ARG A 53 -8.25 13.96 -10.91
C ARG A 53 -7.12 14.94 -11.23
N GLN A 54 -7.15 15.48 -12.45
CA GLN A 54 -6.15 16.45 -12.93
C GLN A 54 -6.11 17.75 -12.09
N ASP A 55 -7.24 18.13 -11.47
CA ASP A 55 -7.35 19.29 -10.60
C ASP A 55 -6.84 19.05 -9.16
N GLY A 56 -6.29 17.87 -8.89
CA GLY A 56 -5.75 17.50 -7.58
C GLY A 56 -6.79 16.98 -6.58
N GLN A 57 -8.08 16.90 -6.95
CA GLN A 57 -9.06 16.21 -6.12
C GLN A 57 -8.70 14.72 -6.03
N PHE A 58 -8.78 14.16 -4.82
CA PHE A 58 -8.54 12.75 -4.58
C PHE A 58 -9.51 12.18 -3.56
N ALA A 59 -9.74 10.88 -3.65
CA ALA A 59 -10.44 10.08 -2.64
C ALA A 59 -9.63 8.80 -2.41
N CYS A 60 -9.49 8.37 -1.16
CA CYS A 60 -8.81 7.12 -0.84
C CYS A 60 -9.55 6.36 0.26
N MET A 61 -9.38 5.05 0.25
CA MET A 61 -9.82 4.17 1.32
C MET A 61 -8.78 3.06 1.57
N THR A 62 -8.71 2.61 2.81
CA THR A 62 -7.80 1.54 3.24
C THR A 62 -8.56 0.40 3.87
N PHE A 63 -8.23 -0.85 3.53
CA PHE A 63 -8.81 -2.04 4.14
C PHE A 63 -7.83 -3.21 4.14
N GLU A 64 -8.01 -4.13 5.08
CA GLU A 64 -7.22 -5.36 5.13
C GLU A 64 -7.70 -6.39 4.09
N GLY A 65 -6.74 -7.13 3.52
CA GLY A 65 -6.98 -8.10 2.45
C GLY A 65 -6.98 -7.45 1.08
N GLY A 66 -7.25 -8.25 0.04
CA GLY A 66 -7.37 -7.75 -1.34
C GLY A 66 -8.75 -7.17 -1.64
N THR A 67 -8.85 -6.45 -2.76
CA THR A 67 -10.12 -5.91 -3.26
C THR A 67 -11.11 -7.01 -3.65
N THR A 68 -12.31 -6.98 -3.08
CA THR A 68 -13.43 -7.83 -3.47
C THR A 68 -14.50 -7.02 -4.20
N LYS A 69 -15.43 -7.70 -4.88
CA LYS A 69 -16.57 -7.04 -5.53
C LYS A 69 -17.39 -6.22 -4.54
N GLU A 70 -17.56 -6.70 -3.31
CA GLU A 70 -18.32 -6.03 -2.25
C GLU A 70 -17.61 -4.76 -1.76
N ARG A 71 -16.27 -4.76 -1.73
CA ARG A 71 -15.47 -3.60 -1.36
C ARG A 71 -15.45 -2.52 -2.44
N PHE A 72 -15.64 -2.91 -3.70
CA PHE A 72 -15.62 -2.01 -4.87
C PHE A 72 -17.01 -1.48 -5.27
N LYS A 73 -18.06 -1.82 -4.51
CA LYS A 73 -19.42 -1.34 -4.79
C LYS A 73 -19.60 0.15 -4.54
#